data_AF-A0A937VC88-F1
#
_entry.id   AF-A0A937VC88-F1
#
_cell.length_a   1.000
_cell.length_b   1.000
_cell.length_c   1.000
_cell.angle_alpha   90.00
_cell.angle_beta   90.00
_cell.angle_gamma   90.00
#
_symmetry.space_group_name_H-M   'P 1'
#
loop_
_entity.id
_entity.type
_entity.pdbx_description
1 polymer ?
#
loop_
_entity_poly.entity_id
_entity_poly.type
_entity_poly.pdbx_seq_one_letter_code
_entity_poly.pdbx_strand_id
1 'polypeptide(L)'
;MAIQPTSQYATVEQALLKVLRALPPRRAAQVLDFARWLQTQPVPDELSELELEEKSWEQFYLANRDHFRAMARQALDDLEAGETLEMVIEDGKVIAR
;
A
#
# COMPACT_ATOMS: atom_id res chain seq x y z
N MET A 1 -3.16 33.82 10.98
CA MET A 1 -2.26 33.02 11.86
C MET A 1 -1.45 32.11 10.96
N ALA A 2 -0.15 32.36 10.82
CA ALA A 2 0.74 31.53 10.00
C ALA A 2 1.20 30.33 10.83
N ILE A 3 0.93 29.12 10.34
CA ILE A 3 1.45 27.88 10.89
C ILE A 3 2.96 27.91 10.63
N GLN A 4 3.80 27.85 11.66
CA GLN A 4 5.26 27.85 11.53
C GLN A 4 5.76 26.42 11.27
N PRO A 5 6.10 26.04 10.03
CA PRO A 5 6.62 24.69 9.73
C PRO A 5 8.03 24.46 10.30
N THR A 6 8.77 25.52 10.64
CA THR A 6 10.19 25.46 11.01
C THR A 6 10.50 24.70 12.31
N SER A 7 9.59 24.69 13.28
CA SER A 7 9.83 24.05 14.59
C SER A 7 9.81 22.52 14.54
N GLN A 8 9.01 21.94 13.62
CA GLN A 8 8.91 20.49 13.47
C GLN A 8 10.16 19.89 12.81
N TYR A 9 10.70 20.56 11.78
CA TYR A 9 11.94 20.12 11.12
C TYR A 9 13.13 20.06 12.08
N ALA A 10 13.28 21.08 12.93
CA ALA A 10 14.34 21.11 13.94
C ALA A 10 14.25 19.93 14.94
N THR A 11 13.02 19.50 15.27
CA THR A 11 12.80 18.37 16.19
C THR A 11 13.13 17.03 15.54
N VAL A 12 12.77 16.86 14.26
CA VAL A 12 13.06 15.63 13.49
C VAL A 12 14.55 15.47 13.22
N GLU A 13 15.24 16.55 12.86
CA GLU A 13 16.68 16.55 12.64
C GLU A 13 17.46 16.11 13.89
N GLN A 14 17.08 16.65 15.06
CA GLN A 14 17.70 16.27 16.33
C GLN A 14 17.44 14.80 16.68
N ALA A 15 16.24 14.29 16.43
CA ALA A 15 15.92 12.88 16.63
C ALA A 15 16.75 11.96 15.73
N LEU A 16 16.89 12.32 14.44
CA LEU A 16 17.70 11.58 13.47
C LEU A 16 19.19 11.55 13.88
N LEU A 17 19.74 12.70 14.28
CA LEU A 17 21.13 12.78 14.74
C LEU A 17 21.36 11.94 16.00
N LYS A 18 20.40 11.89 16.92
CA LYS A 18 20.47 11.06 18.13
C LYS A 18 20.53 9.56 17.77
N VAL A 19 19.71 9.11 16.82
CA VAL A 19 19.71 7.72 16.35
C VAL A 19 21.02 7.40 15.64
N LEU A 20 21.47 8.25 14.70
CA LEU A 20 22.71 8.04 13.95
C LEU A 20 23.94 7.94 14.85
N ARG A 21 24.02 8.75 15.92
CA ARG A 21 25.12 8.70 16.89
C ARG A 21 25.15 7.42 17.71
N ALA A 22 24.02 6.76 17.90
CA ALA A 22 23.93 5.51 18.65
C ALA A 22 24.25 4.26 17.80
N LEU A 23 24.34 4.40 16.48
CA LEU A 23 24.61 3.28 15.58
C LEU A 23 26.10 2.97 15.46
N PRO A 24 26.48 1.68 15.28
CA PRO A 24 27.83 1.32 14.87
C PRO A 24 28.20 1.99 13.53
N PRO A 25 29.47 2.35 13.30
CA PRO A 25 29.90 3.11 12.11
C PRO A 25 29.43 2.50 10.78
N ARG A 26 29.46 1.17 10.67
CA ARG A 26 29.02 0.45 9.47
C ARG A 26 27.53 0.66 9.19
N ARG A 27 26.68 0.70 10.21
CA ARG A 27 25.24 0.95 10.04
C ARG A 27 24.95 2.43 9.78
N ALA A 28 25.71 3.34 10.39
CA ALA A 28 25.60 4.76 10.08
C ALA A 28 25.94 5.06 8.60
N ALA A 29 26.96 4.39 8.05
CA ALA A 29 27.29 4.48 6.62
C ALA A 29 26.14 4.00 5.72
N GLN A 30 25.49 2.89 6.06
CA GLN A 30 24.32 2.39 5.31
C GLN A 30 23.16 3.39 5.29
N VAL A 31 22.89 4.06 6.41
CA VAL A 31 21.86 5.11 6.47
C VAL A 31 22.23 6.31 5.59
N LEU A 32 23.51 6.71 5.58
CA LEU A 32 24.00 7.77 4.70
C LEU A 32 23.87 7.41 3.23
N ASP A 33 24.22 6.18 2.85
CA ASP A 33 24.10 5.70 1.47
C ASP A 33 22.63 5.65 1.03
N PHE A 34 21.74 5.19 1.90
CA PHE A 34 20.30 5.21 1.64
C PHE A 34 19.77 6.65 1.49
N ALA A 35 20.19 7.58 2.35
CA ALA A 35 19.80 8.98 2.23
C ALA A 35 20.28 9.61 0.92
N ARG A 36 21.48 9.25 0.44
CA ARG A 36 21.98 9.67 -0.88
C ARG A 36 21.16 9.08 -2.02
N TRP A 37 20.82 7.80 -1.93
CA TRP A 37 19.95 7.15 -2.91
C TRP A 37 18.56 7.82 -2.98
N LEU A 38 17.98 8.20 -1.83
CA LEU A 38 16.71 8.92 -1.78
C LEU A 38 16.78 10.28 -2.49
N GLN A 39 17.91 10.98 -2.44
CA GLN A 39 18.10 12.25 -3.17
C GLN A 39 18.10 12.07 -4.69
N THR A 40 18.41 10.86 -5.18
CA THR A 40 18.38 10.56 -6.62
C THR A 40 17.04 9.99 -7.07
N GLN A 41 16.16 9.61 -6.14
CA GLN A 41 14.82 9.14 -6.49
C GLN A 41 13.91 10.33 -6.78
N PRO A 42 13.01 10.23 -7.76
CA PRO A 42 11.91 11.17 -7.87
C PRO A 42 11.14 11.17 -6.55
N VAL A 43 10.74 12.34 -6.06
CA VAL A 43 9.79 12.41 -4.94
C VAL A 43 8.51 11.75 -5.45
N PRO A 44 8.04 10.65 -4.85
CA PRO A 44 6.86 9.97 -5.35
C PRO A 44 5.65 10.89 -5.14
N ASP A 45 5.04 11.38 -6.23
CA ASP A 45 3.65 11.86 -6.22
C ASP A 45 2.66 10.69 -6.04
N GLU A 46 3.17 9.44 -6.04
CA GLU A 46 2.47 8.16 -6.00
C GLU A 46 1.56 7.98 -4.77
N LEU A 47 1.82 8.66 -3.65
CA LEU A 47 0.90 8.63 -2.51
C LEU A 47 -0.48 9.20 -2.89
N SER A 48 -0.52 10.19 -3.78
CA SER A 48 -1.79 10.76 -4.25
C SER A 48 -2.51 9.84 -5.24
N GLU A 49 -1.77 9.07 -6.04
CA GLU A 49 -2.34 8.13 -7.02
C GLU A 49 -2.97 6.92 -6.33
N LEU A 50 -2.30 6.34 -5.34
CA LEU A 50 -2.84 5.26 -4.53
C LEU A 50 -4.10 5.68 -3.75
N GLU A 51 -4.09 6.89 -3.16
CA GLU A 51 -5.27 7.43 -2.47
C GLU A 51 -6.45 7.70 -3.43
N LEU A 52 -6.17 8.12 -4.67
CA LEU A 52 -7.18 8.30 -5.71
C LEU A 52 -7.75 6.96 -6.18
N GLU A 53 -6.88 5.98 -6.38
CA GLU A 53 -7.26 4.63 -6.77
C GLU A 53 -8.13 3.98 -5.68
N GLU A 54 -7.72 4.07 -4.41
CA GLU A 54 -8.48 3.54 -3.26
C GLU A 54 -9.88 4.16 -3.19
N LYS A 55 -10.00 5.49 -3.35
CA LYS A 55 -11.31 6.17 -3.43
C LYS A 55 -12.16 5.69 -4.60
N SER A 56 -11.54 5.44 -5.76
CA SER A 56 -12.27 4.93 -6.92
C SER A 56 -12.82 3.52 -6.67
N TRP A 57 -12.03 2.65 -6.02
CA TRP A 57 -12.46 1.32 -5.60
C TRP A 57 -13.57 1.37 -4.56
N GLU A 58 -13.46 2.25 -3.56
CA GLU A 58 -14.49 2.41 -2.54
C GLU A 58 -15.82 2.88 -3.16
N GLN A 59 -15.79 3.88 -4.04
CA GLN A 59 -16.98 4.36 -4.73
C GLN A 59 -17.61 3.27 -5.61
N PHE A 60 -16.79 2.54 -6.35
CA PHE A 60 -17.26 1.42 -7.17
C PHE A 60 -17.90 0.33 -6.32
N TYR A 61 -17.28 -0.02 -5.19
CA TYR A 61 -17.84 -0.99 -4.25
C TYR A 61 -19.17 -0.52 -3.67
N LEU A 62 -19.25 0.72 -3.19
CA LEU A 62 -20.47 1.28 -2.61
C LEU A 62 -21.62 1.33 -3.63
N ALA A 63 -21.34 1.70 -4.87
CA ALA A 63 -22.32 1.74 -5.95
C ALA A 63 -22.85 0.34 -6.31
N ASN A 64 -22.04 -0.71 -6.17
CA ASN A 64 -22.38 -2.07 -6.58
C ASN A 64 -22.57 -3.03 -5.39
N ARG A 65 -22.68 -2.51 -4.17
CA ARG A 65 -22.66 -3.31 -2.93
C ARG A 65 -23.68 -4.44 -2.91
N ASP A 66 -24.90 -4.15 -3.36
CA ASP A 66 -25.98 -5.15 -3.33
C ASP A 66 -25.79 -6.21 -4.42
N HIS A 67 -25.19 -5.86 -5.55
CA HIS A 67 -24.78 -6.80 -6.58
C HIS A 67 -23.67 -7.73 -6.07
N PHE A 68 -22.65 -7.21 -5.40
CA PHE A 68 -21.61 -8.03 -4.75
C PHE A 68 -22.18 -8.99 -3.71
N ARG A 69 -23.15 -8.53 -2.90
CA ARG A 69 -23.84 -9.39 -1.93
C ARG A 69 -24.65 -10.50 -2.61
N ALA A 70 -25.33 -10.18 -3.72
CA ALA A 70 -26.05 -11.19 -4.49
C ALA A 70 -25.10 -12.23 -5.08
N MET A 71 -23.98 -11.81 -5.65
CA MET A 71 -22.94 -12.74 -6.15
C MET A 71 -22.37 -13.62 -5.03
N ALA A 72 -22.09 -13.04 -3.86
CA ALA A 72 -21.57 -13.81 -2.72
C ALA A 72 -22.59 -14.86 -2.23
N ARG A 73 -23.88 -14.54 -2.24
CA ARG A 73 -24.94 -15.51 -1.89
C ARG A 73 -25.03 -16.61 -2.94
N GLN A 74 -25.07 -16.25 -4.22
CA GLN A 74 -25.10 -17.22 -5.30
C GLN A 74 -23.90 -18.19 -5.23
N ALA A 75 -22.70 -17.67 -4.98
CA ALA A 75 -21.51 -18.52 -4.85
C ALA A 75 -21.58 -19.50 -3.67
N LEU A 76 -22.27 -19.13 -2.57
CA LEU A 76 -22.52 -20.05 -1.46
C LEU A 76 -23.56 -21.10 -1.83
N ASP A 77 -24.63 -20.69 -2.50
CA ASP A 77 -25.68 -21.61 -2.97
C ASP A 77 -25.09 -22.63 -3.98
N ASP A 78 -24.24 -22.19 -4.91
CA ASP A 78 -23.53 -23.04 -5.87
C ASP A 78 -22.60 -24.03 -5.16
N LEU A 79 -21.93 -23.58 -4.08
CA LEU A 79 -21.08 -24.44 -3.26
C LEU A 79 -21.86 -25.52 -2.53
N GLU A 80 -22.99 -25.16 -1.92
CA GLU A 80 -23.88 -26.11 -1.25
C GLU A 80 -24.52 -27.11 -2.23
N ALA A 81 -24.83 -26.66 -3.45
CA ALA A 81 -25.34 -27.49 -4.53
C ALA A 81 -24.27 -28.41 -5.15
N GLY A 82 -22.98 -28.18 -4.85
CA GLY A 82 -21.87 -28.89 -5.47
C GLY A 82 -21.61 -28.49 -6.92
N GLU A 83 -22.09 -27.31 -7.33
CA GLU A 83 -21.96 -26.74 -8.68
C GLU A 83 -20.68 -25.88 -8.84
N THR A 84 -19.77 -25.93 -7.87
CA THR A 84 -18.47 -25.25 -7.98
C THR A 84 -17.58 -25.90 -9.03
N LEU A 85 -16.95 -25.07 -9.85
CA LEU A 85 -15.90 -25.48 -10.79
C LEU A 85 -14.53 -25.52 -10.09
N GLU A 86 -13.70 -26.48 -10.46
CA GLU A 86 -12.33 -26.54 -9.97
C GLU A 86 -11.50 -25.45 -10.68
N MET A 87 -10.89 -24.55 -9.92
CA MET A 87 -9.94 -23.59 -10.49
C MET A 87 -8.55 -24.20 -10.57
N VAL A 88 -8.07 -24.42 -11.79
CA VAL A 88 -6.71 -24.90 -12.06
C VAL A 88 -5.89 -23.76 -12.64
N ILE A 89 -4.65 -23.61 -12.18
CA ILE A 89 -3.68 -22.70 -12.78
C ILE A 89 -2.83 -23.49 -13.77
N GLU A 90 -2.99 -23.22 -15.06
CA GLU A 90 -2.26 -23.86 -16.15
C GLU A 90 -1.57 -22.77 -16.99
N ASP A 91 -0.26 -22.88 -17.19
CA ASP A 91 0.57 -21.88 -17.88
C ASP A 91 0.39 -20.43 -17.38
N GLY A 92 0.20 -20.27 -16.06
CA GLY A 92 0.01 -18.96 -15.43
C GLY A 92 -1.37 -18.34 -15.64
N LYS A 93 -2.33 -19.08 -16.22
CA LYS A 93 -3.72 -18.66 -16.40
C LYS A 93 -4.64 -19.46 -15.49
N VAL A 94 -5.63 -18.79 -14.92
CA VAL A 94 -6.70 -19.44 -14.15
C VAL A 94 -7.73 -19.99 -15.14
N ILE A 95 -8.00 -21.29 -15.06
CA ILE A 95 -9.00 -22.00 -15.85
C ILE A 95 -9.99 -22.64 -14.87
N ALA A 96 -11.28 -22.42 -15.07
CA ALA A 96 -12.33 -23.13 -14.34
C ALA A 96 -12.72 -24.40 -15.12
N ARG A 97 -12.70 -25.57 -14.46
CA ARG A 97 -13.06 -26.88 -15.01
C ARG A 97 -14.28 -27.46 -14.34
#